data_AF-A0A9P6Z6J6-F1
#
_entry.id   AF-A0A9P6Z6J6-F1
#
_cell.length_a   1.000
_cell.length_b   1.000
_cell.length_c   1.000
_cell.angle_alpha   90.00
_cell.angle_beta   90.00
_cell.angle_gamma   90.00
#
_symmetry.space_group_name_H-M   'P 1'
#
loop_
_entity.id
_entity.type
_entity.pdbx_description
1 polymer ?
#
loop_
_entity_poly.entity_id
_entity_poly.type
_entity_poly.pdbx_seq_one_letter_code
_entity_poly.pdbx_strand_id
1 'polypeptide(L)'
;MLLSGRKRPTVHSSCTKIKSIIDPDRRLKEKRTKELLETFYPHVDIIPQEEGLPLIDLKEKPFDFSAHSQQLDRDQQLLWTLAGALFHGHLHDWLRELVAPGLSTSLDQFKKQYTHDPFAIVFIYLAYGDRERAGEEARRLGDFKLSLYIVHSNTKNISLTLTQQIETLVKQPEWREQYSDFRKKCWYLITGTLGYVEKGLVITEHVSWQCALAMYLWYGENPLSLNHYNQTLHLTKHDTAQLTIAQQTALPDPHCFWYQLLQCWIGDPTMAHLQDWPVDFLWMLSLYGPQFVPEDIYIMQWCDELEKMGMVEWSIFVSLSLKKTATEKIKHLLRHGEWEDEQKLIEQFQIPKKWVFIAKSLRAHDDWDFETEYENLIEGGLLDEAMMALLNFLLPKHFYSTPTALRTSLTYIMEFTDQEREDVKLLKEIYMYLINQDKEKKEELIKKVEEYSNLLNSYPNAYQLMMNLIEAIKKKV
;
A
#
# COMPACT_ATOMS: atom_id res chain seq x y z
N MET A 1 14.69 13.88 31.33
CA MET A 1 15.58 12.81 30.81
C MET A 1 16.25 13.38 29.58
N LEU A 2 17.59 13.47 29.58
CA LEU A 2 18.39 14.18 28.58
C LEU A 2 18.21 13.57 27.18
N LEU A 3 17.61 14.32 26.26
CA LEU A 3 17.43 13.93 24.85
C LEU A 3 18.70 14.27 24.05
N SER A 4 19.80 13.55 24.31
CA SER A 4 20.99 13.59 23.46
C SER A 4 20.88 12.53 22.37
N GLY A 5 20.19 12.85 21.27
CA GLY A 5 20.24 12.07 20.04
C GLY A 5 21.15 12.77 19.03
N ARG A 6 22.41 12.32 18.88
CA ARG A 6 23.30 12.82 17.81
C ARG A 6 22.69 12.48 16.44
N LYS A 7 22.39 13.49 15.62
CA LYS A 7 22.09 13.32 14.18
C LYS A 7 23.40 13.16 13.39
N ARG A 8 23.33 12.41 12.29
CA ARG A 8 24.35 12.39 11.23
C ARG A 8 24.50 13.81 10.63
N PRO A 9 25.70 14.17 10.13
CA PRO A 9 25.95 15.52 9.63
C PRO A 9 24.95 15.90 8.53
N THR A 10 24.29 17.03 8.74
CA THR A 10 23.54 17.76 7.72
C THR A 10 24.53 18.19 6.65
N VAL A 11 24.41 17.63 5.45
CA VAL A 11 25.04 18.21 4.27
C VAL A 11 24.32 19.53 4.05
N HIS A 12 24.96 20.64 4.42
CA HIS A 12 24.50 21.97 4.04
C HIS A 12 24.26 21.96 2.53
N SER A 13 22.99 22.12 2.15
CA SER A 13 22.55 22.37 0.79
C SER A 13 23.06 23.76 0.38
N SER A 14 24.35 23.82 0.08
CA SER A 14 24.83 24.81 -0.88
C SER A 14 24.11 24.51 -2.19
N CYS A 15 23.13 25.35 -2.47
CA CYS A 15 22.29 25.37 -3.65
C CYS A 15 23.17 25.51 -4.90
N THR A 16 23.74 24.38 -5.31
CA THR A 16 24.23 24.16 -6.65
C THR A 16 23.21 23.23 -7.25
N LYS A 17 22.46 23.73 -8.24
CA LYS A 17 21.55 22.95 -9.09
C LYS A 17 22.32 21.80 -9.75
N ILE A 18 22.62 20.75 -9.00
CA ILE A 18 22.88 19.45 -9.57
C ILE A 18 21.49 18.91 -9.84
N LYS A 19 20.94 19.27 -11.01
CA LYS A 19 20.03 18.38 -11.74
C LYS A 19 20.82 17.10 -11.97
N SER A 20 20.96 16.29 -10.93
CA SER A 20 21.43 14.93 -11.07
C SER A 20 20.48 14.29 -12.05
N ILE A 21 21.04 13.47 -12.91
CA ILE A 21 20.33 12.72 -13.93
C ILE A 21 19.38 11.79 -13.14
N ILE A 22 18.20 12.30 -12.77
CA ILE A 22 17.17 11.49 -12.15
C ILE A 22 16.71 10.57 -13.27
N ASP A 23 17.00 9.30 -13.07
CA ASP A 23 16.61 8.19 -13.93
C ASP A 23 15.14 8.39 -14.39
N PRO A 24 14.85 8.42 -15.70
CA PRO A 24 13.49 8.53 -16.21
C PRO A 24 12.54 7.48 -15.59
N ASP A 25 13.06 6.29 -15.27
CA ASP A 25 12.27 5.22 -14.64
C ASP A 25 11.85 5.58 -13.21
N ARG A 26 12.74 6.26 -12.47
CA ARG A 26 12.43 6.77 -11.13
C ARG A 26 11.33 7.84 -11.17
N ARG A 27 11.42 8.79 -12.11
CA ARG A 27 10.39 9.84 -12.25
C ARG A 27 9.03 9.26 -12.65
N LEU A 28 9.03 8.25 -13.52
CA LEU A 28 7.80 7.57 -13.91
C LEU A 28 7.20 6.79 -12.73
N LYS A 29 8.04 6.13 -11.90
CA LYS A 29 7.59 5.47 -10.66
C LYS A 29 6.98 6.50 -9.69
N GLU A 30 7.67 7.61 -9.42
CA GLU A 30 7.16 8.68 -8.54
C GLU A 30 5.81 9.21 -9.05
N LYS A 31 5.68 9.51 -10.35
CA LYS A 31 4.42 9.99 -10.92
C LYS A 31 3.27 8.99 -10.71
N ARG A 32 3.50 7.71 -11.01
CA ARG A 32 2.50 6.64 -10.83
C ARG A 32 2.11 6.47 -9.36
N THR A 33 3.09 6.43 -8.47
CA THR A 33 2.88 6.35 -7.02
C THR A 33 2.00 7.50 -6.53
N LYS A 34 2.25 8.72 -6.99
CA LYS A 34 1.45 9.89 -6.63
C LYS A 34 0.01 9.76 -7.13
N GLU A 35 -0.20 9.35 -8.37
CA GLU A 35 -1.53 9.12 -8.96
C GLU A 35 -2.29 8.03 -8.19
N LEU A 36 -1.62 6.93 -7.78
CA LEU A 36 -2.20 5.89 -6.93
C LEU A 36 -2.72 6.46 -5.62
N LEU A 37 -1.86 7.18 -4.89
CA LEU A 37 -2.18 7.70 -3.57
C LEU A 37 -3.27 8.77 -3.62
N GLU A 38 -3.25 9.65 -4.62
CA GLU A 38 -4.29 10.66 -4.84
C GLU A 38 -5.64 10.04 -5.21
N THR A 39 -5.63 8.93 -5.97
CA THR A 39 -6.85 8.19 -6.29
C THR A 39 -7.35 7.36 -5.12
N PHE A 40 -6.45 6.84 -4.29
CA PHE A 40 -6.78 6.02 -3.12
C PHE A 40 -7.28 6.86 -1.95
N TYR A 41 -6.72 8.05 -1.72
CA TYR A 41 -7.06 8.91 -0.59
C TYR A 41 -8.58 9.14 -0.40
N PRO A 42 -9.38 9.43 -1.45
CA PRO A 42 -10.84 9.54 -1.33
C PRO A 42 -11.57 8.26 -0.89
N HIS A 43 -10.94 7.09 -0.93
CA HIS A 43 -11.49 5.81 -0.46
C HIS A 43 -11.23 5.54 1.02
N VAL A 44 -10.55 6.46 1.71
CA VAL A 44 -10.23 6.38 3.13
C VAL A 44 -11.06 7.39 3.91
N ASP A 45 -11.70 6.92 4.97
CA ASP A 45 -12.33 7.76 5.98
C ASP A 45 -11.36 7.94 7.15
N ILE A 46 -10.98 9.19 7.41
CA ILE A 46 -10.06 9.56 8.49
C ILE A 46 -10.91 10.09 9.64
N ILE A 47 -10.95 9.32 10.74
CA ILE A 47 -11.74 9.63 11.93
C ILE A 47 -10.82 10.26 12.97
N PRO A 48 -10.98 11.57 13.29
CA PRO A 48 -10.14 12.25 14.27
C PRO A 48 -10.29 11.64 15.67
N GLN A 49 -9.19 11.61 16.43
CA GLN A 49 -9.19 11.25 17.85
C GLN A 49 -8.72 12.45 18.70
N GLU A 50 -9.30 12.64 19.88
CA GLU A 50 -8.97 13.78 20.75
C GLU A 50 -7.53 13.70 21.31
N GLU A 51 -7.05 12.51 21.68
CA GLU A 51 -5.73 12.33 22.32
C GLU A 51 -4.79 11.36 21.57
N GLY A 52 -5.05 11.10 20.29
CA GLY A 52 -4.36 10.04 19.54
C GLY A 52 -4.15 10.35 18.06
N LEU A 53 -3.54 9.40 17.37
CA LEU A 53 -3.55 9.39 15.90
C LEU A 53 -4.99 9.14 15.41
N PRO A 54 -5.35 9.67 14.23
CA PRO A 54 -6.66 9.38 13.66
C PRO A 54 -6.77 7.90 13.31
N LEU A 55 -8.00 7.39 13.36
CA LEU A 55 -8.31 6.06 12.84
C LEU A 55 -8.58 6.15 11.35
N ILE A 56 -8.10 5.16 10.61
CA ILE A 56 -8.40 4.98 9.19
C ILE A 56 -9.42 3.85 9.05
N ASP A 57 -10.50 4.13 8.33
CA ASP A 57 -11.44 3.13 7.84
C ASP A 57 -11.52 3.17 6.31
N LEU A 58 -11.76 2.02 5.69
CA LEU A 58 -11.89 1.90 4.24
C LEU A 58 -13.37 1.98 3.87
N LYS A 59 -13.68 2.78 2.85
CA LYS A 59 -15.06 2.87 2.35
C LYS A 59 -15.56 1.52 1.85
N GLU A 60 -16.86 1.27 2.02
CA GLU A 60 -17.51 0.02 1.59
C GLU A 60 -17.36 -0.27 0.08
N LYS A 61 -17.22 0.77 -0.74
CA LYS A 61 -16.95 0.60 -2.18
C LYS A 61 -15.48 0.26 -2.39
N PRO A 62 -15.16 -0.93 -2.97
CA PRO A 62 -13.78 -1.32 -3.20
C PRO A 62 -13.09 -0.35 -4.15
N PHE A 63 -11.81 -0.13 -3.91
CA PHE A 63 -10.95 0.62 -4.82
C PHE A 63 -10.94 -0.05 -6.21
N ASP A 64 -10.98 0.75 -7.28
CA ASP A 64 -10.86 0.22 -8.63
C ASP A 64 -9.39 -0.04 -8.98
N PHE A 65 -8.94 -1.27 -8.71
CA PHE A 65 -7.60 -1.74 -9.04
C PHE A 65 -7.28 -1.62 -10.55
N SER A 66 -8.28 -1.65 -11.42
CA SER A 66 -8.04 -1.61 -12.87
C SER A 66 -7.61 -0.21 -13.37
N ALA A 67 -8.05 0.85 -12.69
CA ALA A 67 -7.72 2.23 -13.04
C ALA A 67 -6.21 2.52 -12.92
N HIS A 68 -5.51 1.84 -12.00
CA HIS A 68 -4.07 2.03 -11.78
C HIS A 68 -3.17 1.26 -12.76
N SER A 69 -3.74 0.42 -13.62
CA SER A 69 -2.96 -0.41 -14.55
C SER A 69 -2.25 0.38 -15.67
N GLN A 70 -2.61 1.65 -15.90
CA GLN A 70 -2.06 2.43 -17.00
C GLN A 70 -0.55 2.67 -16.82
N GLN A 71 0.24 2.44 -17.89
CA GLN A 71 1.70 2.66 -17.90
C GLN A 71 2.52 1.73 -16.97
N LEU A 72 1.93 0.62 -16.52
CA LEU A 72 2.67 -0.49 -15.93
C LEU A 72 3.19 -1.44 -17.00
N ASP A 73 4.14 -2.31 -16.66
CA ASP A 73 4.51 -3.43 -17.54
C ASP A 73 3.32 -4.40 -17.68
N ARG A 74 3.39 -5.30 -18.66
CA ARG A 74 2.27 -6.20 -18.95
C ARG A 74 1.93 -7.12 -17.78
N ASP A 75 2.92 -7.60 -17.04
CA ASP A 75 2.69 -8.55 -15.96
C ASP A 75 2.04 -7.87 -14.75
N GLN A 76 2.47 -6.65 -14.44
CA GLN A 76 1.85 -5.78 -13.45
C GLN A 76 0.42 -5.38 -13.89
N GLN A 77 0.21 -5.01 -15.15
CA GLN A 77 -1.14 -4.73 -15.67
C GLN A 77 -2.10 -5.91 -15.44
N LEU A 78 -1.65 -7.13 -15.77
CA LEU A 78 -2.43 -8.34 -15.56
C LEU A 78 -2.69 -8.59 -14.07
N LEU A 79 -1.72 -8.33 -13.21
CA LEU A 79 -1.87 -8.46 -11.76
C LEU A 79 -2.96 -7.52 -11.20
N TRP A 80 -2.90 -6.24 -11.56
CA TRP A 80 -3.87 -5.21 -11.11
C TRP A 80 -5.27 -5.45 -11.68
N THR A 81 -5.38 -5.76 -12.97
CA THR A 81 -6.69 -6.04 -13.60
C THR A 81 -7.32 -7.32 -13.07
N LEU A 82 -6.52 -8.37 -12.79
CA LEU A 82 -7.00 -9.58 -12.15
C LEU A 82 -7.52 -9.31 -10.74
N ALA A 83 -6.79 -8.54 -9.92
CA ALA A 83 -7.27 -8.17 -8.59
C ALA A 83 -8.65 -7.49 -8.67
N GLY A 84 -8.80 -6.54 -9.61
CA GLY A 84 -10.10 -5.92 -9.90
C GLY A 84 -11.18 -6.96 -10.25
N ALA A 85 -10.88 -7.90 -11.14
CA ALA A 85 -11.82 -8.95 -11.52
C ALA A 85 -12.20 -9.88 -10.35
N LEU A 86 -11.27 -10.18 -9.45
CA LEU A 86 -11.50 -11.02 -8.27
C LEU A 86 -12.41 -10.32 -7.24
N PHE A 87 -12.16 -9.04 -6.94
CA PHE A 87 -13.00 -8.27 -6.02
C PHE A 87 -14.43 -8.02 -6.55
N HIS A 88 -14.60 -7.90 -7.87
CA HIS A 88 -15.91 -7.66 -8.49
C HIS A 88 -16.63 -8.93 -8.99
N GLY A 89 -16.00 -10.10 -8.89
CA GLY A 89 -16.60 -11.37 -9.31
C GLY A 89 -16.66 -11.60 -10.83
N HIS A 90 -15.73 -11.02 -11.59
CA HIS A 90 -15.65 -11.09 -13.07
C HIS A 90 -14.49 -11.94 -13.59
N LEU A 91 -13.98 -12.88 -12.78
CA LEU A 91 -12.83 -13.72 -13.11
C LEU A 91 -12.95 -14.44 -14.46
N HIS A 92 -14.10 -15.06 -14.75
CA HIS A 92 -14.29 -15.86 -15.96
C HIS A 92 -14.25 -15.03 -17.25
N ASP A 93 -14.74 -13.79 -17.20
CA ASP A 93 -14.69 -12.87 -18.33
C ASP A 93 -13.28 -12.32 -18.52
N TRP A 94 -12.59 -11.95 -17.43
CA TRP A 94 -11.19 -11.53 -17.47
C TRP A 94 -10.28 -12.61 -18.09
N LEU A 95 -10.47 -13.88 -17.73
CA LEU A 95 -9.74 -15.00 -18.34
C LEU A 95 -10.03 -15.14 -19.83
N ARG A 96 -11.26 -14.86 -20.27
CA ARG A 96 -11.64 -14.93 -21.69
C ARG A 96 -10.94 -13.83 -22.47
N GLU A 97 -10.89 -12.62 -21.92
CA GLU A 97 -10.15 -11.49 -22.49
C GLU A 97 -8.64 -11.75 -22.54
N LEU A 98 -8.06 -12.37 -21.51
CA LEU A 98 -6.65 -12.74 -21.45
C LEU A 98 -6.25 -13.65 -22.62
N VAL A 99 -7.05 -14.68 -22.90
CA VAL A 99 -6.73 -15.68 -23.94
C VAL A 99 -7.18 -15.25 -25.33
N ALA A 100 -8.23 -14.44 -25.48
CA ALA A 100 -8.83 -14.07 -26.76
C ALA A 100 -7.84 -13.68 -27.90
N PRO A 101 -6.77 -12.89 -27.65
CA PRO A 101 -5.81 -12.53 -28.69
C PRO A 101 -5.09 -13.73 -29.33
N GLY A 102 -4.92 -14.82 -28.58
CA GLY A 102 -4.25 -16.04 -29.06
C GLY A 102 -5.11 -16.91 -29.98
N LEU A 103 -6.44 -16.71 -29.99
CA LEU A 103 -7.38 -17.62 -30.66
C LEU A 103 -7.13 -17.76 -32.16
N SER A 104 -6.90 -16.65 -32.87
CA SER A 104 -6.68 -16.65 -34.32
C SER A 104 -5.44 -17.46 -34.72
N THR A 105 -4.33 -17.22 -34.02
CA THR A 105 -3.06 -17.94 -34.22
C THR A 105 -3.24 -19.43 -33.93
N SER A 106 -3.90 -19.78 -32.83
CA SER A 106 -4.12 -21.19 -32.47
C SER A 106 -5.09 -21.88 -33.42
N LEU A 107 -6.13 -21.21 -33.91
CA LEU A 107 -7.01 -21.74 -34.96
C LEU A 107 -6.23 -22.09 -36.22
N ASP A 108 -5.34 -21.21 -36.68
CA ASP A 108 -4.55 -21.44 -37.88
C ASP A 108 -3.54 -22.58 -37.70
N GLN A 109 -2.93 -22.69 -36.52
CA GLN A 109 -2.04 -23.80 -36.17
C GLN A 109 -2.80 -25.13 -36.14
N PHE A 110 -3.94 -25.18 -35.44
CA PHE A 110 -4.75 -26.39 -35.31
C PHE A 110 -5.31 -26.85 -36.67
N LYS A 111 -5.76 -25.92 -37.52
CA LYS A 111 -6.21 -26.24 -38.89
C LYS A 111 -5.11 -26.87 -39.73
N LYS A 112 -3.86 -26.45 -39.58
CA LYS A 112 -2.71 -27.00 -40.31
C LYS A 112 -2.26 -28.35 -39.75
N GLN A 113 -2.29 -28.50 -38.42
CA GLN A 113 -1.78 -29.70 -37.74
C GLN A 113 -2.79 -30.86 -37.77
N TYR A 114 -4.08 -30.55 -37.66
CA TYR A 114 -5.15 -31.54 -37.53
C TYR A 114 -6.14 -31.45 -38.71
N THR A 115 -5.62 -31.42 -39.94
CA THR A 115 -6.42 -31.34 -41.18
C THR A 115 -7.43 -32.48 -41.34
N HIS A 116 -7.20 -33.61 -40.66
CA HIS A 116 -8.02 -34.81 -40.74
C HIS A 116 -9.13 -34.89 -39.68
N ASP A 117 -9.15 -33.99 -38.69
CA ASP A 117 -10.18 -33.97 -37.65
C ASP A 117 -10.88 -32.60 -37.60
N PRO A 118 -12.08 -32.45 -38.21
CA PRO A 118 -12.78 -31.18 -38.22
C PRO A 118 -13.26 -30.74 -36.82
N PHE A 119 -13.40 -31.66 -35.86
CA PHE A 119 -13.77 -31.32 -34.48
C PHE A 119 -12.63 -30.64 -33.71
N ALA A 120 -11.40 -30.62 -34.24
CA ALA A 120 -10.30 -29.84 -33.68
C ALA A 120 -10.65 -28.33 -33.60
N ILE A 121 -11.41 -27.82 -34.58
CA ILE A 121 -11.88 -26.42 -34.58
C ILE A 121 -12.95 -26.18 -33.51
N VAL A 122 -13.86 -27.14 -33.31
CA VAL A 122 -14.86 -27.06 -32.23
C VAL A 122 -14.15 -27.04 -30.87
N PHE A 123 -13.16 -27.92 -30.69
CA PHE A 123 -12.40 -28.02 -29.46
C PHE A 123 -11.63 -26.73 -29.14
N ILE A 124 -10.96 -26.12 -30.13
CA ILE A 124 -10.20 -24.89 -29.87
C ILE A 124 -11.13 -23.71 -29.51
N TYR A 125 -12.31 -23.60 -30.10
CA TYR A 125 -13.28 -22.59 -29.65
C TYR A 125 -13.71 -22.80 -28.19
N LEU A 126 -13.96 -24.05 -27.78
CA LEU A 126 -14.26 -24.37 -26.38
C LEU A 126 -13.08 -24.10 -25.44
N ALA A 127 -11.84 -24.39 -25.86
CA ALA A 127 -10.64 -24.15 -25.08
C ALA A 127 -10.38 -22.66 -24.82
N TYR A 128 -10.89 -21.77 -25.68
CA TYR A 128 -10.86 -20.31 -25.50
C TYR A 128 -12.16 -19.75 -24.89
N GLY A 129 -13.07 -20.62 -24.44
CA GLY A 129 -14.32 -20.24 -23.79
C GLY A 129 -15.38 -19.67 -24.74
N ASP A 130 -15.22 -19.80 -26.06
CA ASP A 130 -16.17 -19.35 -27.06
C ASP A 130 -17.19 -20.46 -27.40
N ARG A 131 -18.20 -20.56 -26.54
CA ARG A 131 -19.23 -21.61 -26.64
C ARG A 131 -20.16 -21.39 -27.84
N GLU A 132 -20.40 -20.16 -28.24
CA GLU A 132 -21.30 -19.85 -29.36
C GLU A 132 -20.71 -20.32 -30.69
N ARG A 133 -19.46 -19.93 -31.00
CA ARG A 133 -18.79 -20.38 -32.22
C ARG A 133 -18.52 -21.89 -32.22
N ALA A 134 -18.19 -22.46 -31.05
CA ALA A 134 -18.07 -23.91 -30.91
C ALA A 134 -19.39 -24.64 -31.24
N GLY A 135 -20.52 -24.14 -30.73
CA GLY A 135 -21.85 -24.71 -30.97
C GLY A 135 -22.24 -24.62 -32.45
N GLU A 136 -21.99 -23.48 -33.10
CA GLU A 136 -22.25 -23.30 -34.53
C GLU A 136 -21.42 -24.27 -35.39
N GLU A 137 -20.14 -24.41 -35.08
CA GLU A 137 -19.24 -25.29 -35.82
C GLU A 137 -19.60 -26.76 -35.62
N ALA A 138 -19.95 -27.18 -34.40
CA ALA A 138 -20.45 -28.53 -34.14
C ALA A 138 -21.72 -28.85 -34.93
N ARG A 139 -22.63 -27.86 -35.06
CA ARG A 139 -23.84 -27.97 -35.88
C ARG A 139 -23.50 -28.12 -37.36
N ARG A 140 -22.55 -27.33 -37.87
CA ARG A 140 -22.08 -27.39 -39.26
C ARG A 140 -21.49 -28.76 -39.61
N LEU A 141 -20.85 -29.42 -38.65
CA LEU A 141 -20.30 -30.78 -38.78
C LEU A 141 -21.35 -31.90 -38.60
N GLY A 142 -22.62 -31.54 -38.37
CA GLY A 142 -23.73 -32.49 -38.25
C GLY A 142 -23.94 -33.07 -36.85
N ASP A 143 -23.17 -32.65 -35.84
CA ASP A 143 -23.37 -33.08 -34.45
C ASP A 143 -24.31 -32.10 -33.70
N PHE A 144 -25.60 -32.20 -34.04
CA PHE A 144 -26.65 -31.36 -33.45
C PHE A 144 -26.78 -31.56 -31.94
N LYS A 145 -26.51 -32.77 -31.43
CA LYS A 145 -26.57 -33.05 -30.00
C LYS A 145 -25.46 -32.31 -29.26
N LEU A 146 -24.22 -32.43 -29.74
CA LEU A 146 -23.08 -31.72 -29.16
C LEU A 146 -23.30 -30.21 -29.21
N SER A 147 -23.74 -29.68 -30.35
CA SER A 147 -24.08 -28.26 -30.52
C SER A 147 -25.10 -27.76 -29.48
N LEU A 148 -26.21 -28.48 -29.32
CA LEU A 148 -27.27 -28.15 -28.37
C LEU A 148 -26.74 -28.10 -26.93
N TYR A 149 -25.93 -29.08 -26.54
CA TYR A 149 -25.37 -29.16 -25.19
C TYR A 149 -24.28 -28.10 -24.92
N ILE A 150 -23.46 -27.75 -25.91
CA ILE A 150 -22.50 -26.64 -25.80
C ILE A 150 -23.23 -25.32 -25.52
N VAL A 151 -24.32 -25.04 -26.24
CA VAL A 151 -25.07 -23.79 -26.07
C VAL A 151 -25.82 -23.79 -24.73
N HIS A 152 -26.42 -24.91 -24.33
CA HIS A 152 -27.16 -24.99 -23.07
C HIS A 152 -26.26 -24.95 -21.83
N SER A 153 -25.04 -25.50 -21.88
CA SER A 153 -24.10 -25.42 -20.75
C SER A 153 -23.66 -23.98 -20.43
N ASN A 154 -23.86 -23.04 -21.35
CA ASN A 154 -23.64 -21.61 -21.11
C ASN A 154 -24.71 -20.95 -20.24
N THR A 155 -25.93 -21.49 -20.23
CA THR A 155 -27.09 -20.83 -19.61
C THR A 155 -27.70 -21.62 -18.46
N LYS A 156 -27.45 -22.94 -18.40
CA LYS A 156 -28.08 -23.84 -17.44
C LYS A 156 -27.05 -24.80 -16.87
N ASN A 157 -27.19 -25.13 -15.58
CA ASN A 157 -26.46 -26.23 -14.98
C ASN A 157 -27.07 -27.56 -15.45
N ILE A 158 -26.45 -28.16 -16.47
CA ILE A 158 -26.87 -29.43 -17.08
C ILE A 158 -25.86 -30.55 -16.82
N SER A 159 -24.98 -30.40 -15.84
CA SER A 159 -23.88 -31.33 -15.55
C SER A 159 -24.37 -32.78 -15.39
N LEU A 160 -25.41 -33.01 -14.58
CA LEU A 160 -25.99 -34.34 -14.37
C LEU A 160 -26.52 -34.97 -15.66
N THR A 161 -27.23 -34.20 -16.49
CA THR A 161 -27.76 -34.66 -17.78
C THR A 161 -26.62 -34.99 -18.74
N LEU A 162 -25.57 -34.17 -18.74
CA LEU A 162 -24.39 -34.35 -19.57
C LEU A 162 -23.59 -35.61 -19.17
N THR A 163 -23.40 -35.83 -17.87
CA THR A 163 -22.73 -37.04 -17.36
C THR A 163 -23.49 -38.30 -17.77
N GLN A 164 -24.81 -38.34 -17.58
CA GLN A 164 -25.65 -39.46 -18.01
C GLN A 164 -25.58 -39.69 -19.53
N GLN A 165 -25.54 -38.59 -20.31
CA GLN A 165 -25.45 -38.66 -21.76
C GLN A 165 -24.10 -39.23 -22.19
N ILE A 166 -22.99 -38.82 -21.59
CA ILE A 166 -21.66 -39.39 -21.84
C ILE A 166 -21.63 -40.87 -21.47
N GLU A 167 -22.12 -41.26 -20.29
CA GLU A 167 -22.13 -42.67 -19.86
C GLU A 167 -22.87 -43.58 -20.86
N THR A 168 -23.91 -43.02 -21.50
CA THR A 168 -24.64 -43.71 -22.56
C THR A 168 -23.82 -43.78 -23.85
N LEU A 169 -23.17 -42.69 -24.26
CA LEU A 169 -22.36 -42.62 -25.47
C LEU A 169 -21.13 -43.54 -25.40
N VAL A 170 -20.40 -43.56 -24.27
CA VAL A 170 -19.19 -44.40 -24.09
C VAL A 170 -19.49 -45.90 -24.25
N LYS A 171 -20.72 -46.33 -23.97
CA LYS A 171 -21.17 -47.72 -24.13
C LYS A 171 -21.49 -48.09 -25.59
N GLN A 172 -21.63 -47.11 -26.49
CA GLN A 172 -21.93 -47.36 -27.89
C GLN A 172 -20.65 -47.73 -28.67
N PRO A 173 -20.72 -48.66 -29.64
CA PRO A 173 -19.55 -49.03 -30.45
C PRO A 173 -19.01 -47.86 -31.27
N GLU A 174 -19.89 -46.96 -31.71
CA GLU A 174 -19.56 -45.75 -32.47
C GLU A 174 -18.58 -44.84 -31.72
N TRP A 175 -18.65 -44.80 -30.38
CA TRP A 175 -17.72 -44.01 -29.57
C TRP A 175 -16.27 -44.47 -29.75
N ARG A 176 -16.03 -45.78 -29.86
CA ARG A 176 -14.68 -46.32 -30.02
C ARG A 176 -14.21 -46.28 -31.46
N GLU A 177 -15.11 -46.55 -32.40
CA GLU A 177 -14.76 -46.82 -33.80
C GLU A 177 -14.90 -45.61 -34.72
N GLN A 178 -15.78 -44.65 -34.38
CA GLN A 178 -16.15 -43.54 -35.27
C GLN A 178 -15.89 -42.15 -34.68
N TYR A 179 -15.89 -42.00 -33.36
CA TYR A 179 -15.61 -40.70 -32.75
C TYR A 179 -14.11 -40.41 -32.79
N SER A 180 -13.77 -39.28 -33.41
CA SER A 180 -12.41 -38.74 -33.38
C SER A 180 -12.03 -38.27 -31.98
N ASP A 181 -10.73 -38.18 -31.70
CA ASP A 181 -10.22 -37.77 -30.40
C ASP A 181 -10.69 -36.35 -30.05
N PHE A 182 -10.71 -35.40 -30.99
CA PHE A 182 -11.22 -34.06 -30.69
C PHE A 182 -12.74 -34.03 -30.47
N ARG A 183 -13.50 -34.91 -31.13
CA ARG A 183 -14.94 -35.04 -30.87
C ARG A 183 -15.18 -35.53 -29.45
N LYS A 184 -14.42 -36.54 -28.99
CA LYS A 184 -14.45 -37.02 -27.60
C LYS A 184 -14.02 -35.93 -26.62
N LYS A 185 -12.95 -35.19 -26.93
CA LYS A 185 -12.48 -34.06 -26.11
C LYS A 185 -13.56 -33.01 -25.92
N CYS A 186 -14.30 -32.65 -26.97
CA CYS A 186 -15.42 -31.70 -26.88
C CYS A 186 -16.51 -32.20 -25.93
N TRP A 187 -16.89 -33.49 -26.02
CA TRP A 187 -17.89 -34.08 -25.13
C TRP A 187 -17.42 -34.05 -23.68
N TYR A 188 -16.24 -34.57 -23.36
CA TYR A 188 -15.72 -34.58 -21.99
C TYR A 188 -15.52 -33.18 -21.39
N LEU A 189 -15.08 -32.23 -22.22
CA LEU A 189 -14.89 -30.86 -21.78
C LEU A 189 -16.20 -30.22 -21.30
N ILE A 190 -17.29 -30.37 -22.06
CA ILE A 190 -18.57 -29.77 -21.64
C ILE A 190 -19.18 -30.42 -20.40
N THR A 191 -18.79 -31.64 -20.06
CA THR A 191 -19.23 -32.30 -18.82
C THR A 191 -18.42 -31.90 -17.60
N GLY A 192 -17.35 -31.14 -17.80
CA GLY A 192 -16.43 -30.74 -16.75
C GLY A 192 -15.40 -31.79 -16.36
N THR A 193 -15.35 -32.90 -17.10
CA THR A 193 -14.37 -33.97 -16.87
C THR A 193 -13.09 -33.63 -17.61
N LEU A 194 -12.11 -33.09 -16.88
CA LEU A 194 -10.80 -32.67 -17.39
C LEU A 194 -9.70 -33.68 -17.02
N GLY A 195 -8.53 -33.55 -17.64
CA GLY A 195 -7.40 -34.46 -17.42
C GLY A 195 -7.45 -35.73 -18.27
N TYR A 196 -7.04 -36.86 -17.72
CA TYR A 196 -6.99 -38.16 -18.40
C TYR A 196 -8.32 -38.88 -18.27
N VAL A 197 -9.00 -39.07 -19.39
CA VAL A 197 -10.37 -39.58 -19.44
C VAL A 197 -10.45 -41.01 -19.98
N GLU A 198 -9.57 -41.35 -20.92
CA GLU A 198 -9.49 -42.65 -21.56
C GLU A 198 -8.02 -42.95 -21.94
N LYS A 199 -7.74 -44.19 -22.34
CA LYS A 199 -6.38 -44.61 -22.69
C LYS A 199 -5.80 -43.76 -23.81
N GLY A 200 -4.83 -42.92 -23.47
CA GLY A 200 -4.14 -42.02 -24.41
C GLY A 200 -4.90 -40.74 -24.74
N LEU A 201 -5.95 -40.40 -23.99
CA LEU A 201 -6.75 -39.18 -24.22
C LEU A 201 -6.68 -38.25 -23.01
N VAL A 202 -5.95 -37.14 -23.17
CA VAL A 202 -5.91 -36.03 -22.22
C VAL A 202 -6.62 -34.82 -22.81
N ILE A 203 -7.58 -34.27 -22.07
CA ILE A 203 -8.45 -33.19 -22.56
C ILE A 203 -7.67 -31.89 -22.77
N THR A 204 -6.74 -31.57 -21.87
CA THR A 204 -5.94 -30.35 -21.86
C THR A 204 -4.66 -30.43 -22.68
N GLU A 205 -4.52 -31.47 -23.51
CA GLU A 205 -3.38 -31.64 -24.39
C GLU A 205 -3.41 -30.62 -25.55
N HIS A 206 -2.23 -30.14 -25.94
CA HIS A 206 -2.00 -29.21 -27.07
C HIS A 206 -2.60 -27.80 -26.92
N VAL A 207 -3.12 -27.45 -25.75
CA VAL A 207 -3.56 -26.07 -25.44
C VAL A 207 -2.51 -25.36 -24.60
N SER A 208 -2.51 -24.02 -24.66
CA SER A 208 -1.66 -23.21 -23.79
C SER A 208 -2.07 -23.41 -22.32
N TRP A 209 -1.14 -23.22 -21.39
CA TRP A 209 -1.43 -23.42 -19.96
C TRP A 209 -2.50 -22.45 -19.46
N GLN A 210 -2.60 -21.25 -20.02
CA GLN A 210 -3.64 -20.27 -19.71
C GLN A 210 -5.02 -20.80 -20.10
N CYS A 211 -5.13 -21.40 -21.30
CA CYS A 211 -6.37 -22.02 -21.75
C CYS A 211 -6.69 -23.28 -20.93
N ALA A 212 -5.70 -24.12 -20.62
CA ALA A 212 -5.89 -25.28 -19.76
C ALA A 212 -6.46 -24.87 -18.40
N LEU A 213 -5.82 -23.91 -17.72
CA LEU A 213 -6.29 -23.36 -16.44
C LEU A 213 -7.70 -22.77 -16.57
N ALA A 214 -7.97 -21.99 -17.62
CA ALA A 214 -9.27 -21.40 -17.86
C ALA A 214 -10.36 -22.46 -18.10
N MET A 215 -10.04 -23.57 -18.75
CA MET A 215 -10.97 -24.70 -18.93
C MET A 215 -11.39 -25.29 -17.58
N TYR A 216 -10.47 -25.44 -16.61
CA TYR A 216 -10.81 -25.87 -15.25
C TYR A 216 -11.77 -24.89 -14.55
N LEU A 217 -11.61 -23.59 -14.77
CA LEU A 217 -12.48 -22.58 -14.17
C LEU A 217 -13.82 -22.41 -14.88
N TRP A 218 -13.89 -22.58 -16.20
CA TRP A 218 -15.14 -22.45 -16.96
C TRP A 218 -16.00 -23.70 -16.96
N TYR A 219 -15.39 -24.88 -16.94
CA TYR A 219 -16.07 -26.16 -17.14
C TYR A 219 -15.93 -27.12 -15.96
N GLY A 220 -14.91 -26.98 -15.12
CA GLY A 220 -14.65 -27.93 -14.02
C GLY A 220 -15.78 -28.03 -13.01
N GLU A 221 -15.73 -29.08 -12.20
CA GLU A 221 -16.77 -29.40 -11.19
C GLU A 221 -17.00 -28.27 -10.19
N ASN A 222 -15.95 -27.53 -9.84
CA ASN A 222 -16.03 -26.34 -8.99
C ASN A 222 -15.38 -25.13 -9.70
N PRO A 223 -16.16 -24.26 -10.36
CA PRO A 223 -15.64 -23.13 -11.15
C PRO A 223 -15.04 -22.01 -10.29
N LEU A 224 -15.12 -22.12 -8.95
CA LEU A 224 -14.59 -21.17 -7.98
C LEU A 224 -13.34 -21.70 -7.26
N SER A 225 -12.74 -22.81 -7.71
CA SER A 225 -11.57 -23.41 -7.08
C SER A 225 -10.57 -23.95 -8.10
N LEU A 226 -9.28 -23.73 -7.85
CA LEU A 226 -8.18 -24.31 -8.61
C LEU A 226 -7.68 -25.64 -8.04
N ASN A 227 -8.32 -26.19 -6.99
CA ASN A 227 -7.86 -27.41 -6.34
C ASN A 227 -7.77 -28.60 -7.29
N HIS A 228 -8.76 -28.77 -8.17
CA HIS A 228 -8.75 -29.87 -9.13
C HIS A 228 -7.60 -29.72 -10.13
N TYR A 229 -7.35 -28.51 -10.63
CA TYR A 229 -6.21 -28.20 -11.50
C TYR A 229 -4.89 -28.52 -10.79
N ASN A 230 -4.70 -28.04 -9.56
CA ASN A 230 -3.47 -28.28 -8.79
C ASN A 230 -3.24 -29.77 -8.53
N GLN A 231 -4.28 -30.52 -8.15
CA GLN A 231 -4.21 -31.96 -7.95
C GLN A 231 -3.78 -32.71 -9.22
N THR A 232 -4.24 -32.28 -10.39
CA THR A 232 -3.82 -32.90 -11.65
C THR A 232 -2.35 -32.67 -11.99
N LEU A 233 -1.74 -31.61 -11.46
CA LEU A 233 -0.33 -31.27 -11.68
C LEU A 233 0.59 -31.80 -10.57
N HIS A 234 0.07 -32.05 -9.36
CA HIS A 234 0.85 -32.64 -8.27
C HIS A 234 1.07 -34.14 -8.48
N LEU A 235 2.29 -34.49 -8.88
CA LEU A 235 2.71 -35.88 -9.08
C LEU A 235 2.74 -36.65 -7.76
N THR A 236 1.72 -37.49 -7.52
CA THR A 236 1.86 -38.57 -6.55
C THR A 236 2.56 -39.76 -7.22
N LYS A 237 3.58 -40.33 -6.56
CA LYS A 237 4.57 -41.26 -7.18
C LYS A 237 4.00 -42.61 -7.67
N HIS A 238 2.69 -42.81 -7.68
CA HIS A 238 2.06 -44.11 -7.90
C HIS A 238 0.95 -44.15 -8.96
N ASP A 239 0.60 -43.02 -9.62
CA ASP A 239 -0.45 -43.00 -10.64
C ASP A 239 0.07 -42.70 -12.06
N THR A 240 0.02 -43.71 -12.94
CA THR A 240 0.41 -43.60 -14.35
C THR A 240 -0.47 -42.64 -15.15
N ALA A 241 -1.74 -42.48 -14.77
CA ALA A 241 -2.65 -41.55 -15.41
C ALA A 241 -2.25 -40.10 -15.09
N GLN A 242 -1.99 -39.80 -13.81
CA GLN A 242 -1.50 -38.48 -13.39
C GLN A 242 -0.17 -38.10 -14.05
N LEU A 243 0.76 -39.05 -14.17
CA LEU A 243 2.03 -38.83 -14.88
C LEU A 243 1.79 -38.44 -16.35
N THR A 244 0.82 -39.09 -17.00
CA THR A 244 0.47 -38.80 -18.40
C THR A 244 -0.17 -37.40 -18.52
N ILE A 245 -1.07 -37.03 -17.60
CA ILE A 245 -1.69 -35.69 -17.57
C ILE A 245 -0.63 -34.61 -17.40
N ALA A 246 0.27 -34.76 -16.42
CA ALA A 246 1.30 -33.78 -16.10
C ALA A 246 2.31 -33.61 -17.25
N GLN A 247 2.57 -34.66 -18.04
CA GLN A 247 3.43 -34.59 -19.22
C GLN A 247 2.75 -33.95 -20.44
N GLN A 248 1.44 -34.13 -20.58
CA GLN A 248 0.69 -33.70 -21.77
C GLN A 248 -0.04 -32.36 -21.59
N THR A 249 -0.20 -31.89 -20.35
CA THR A 249 -0.79 -30.58 -20.03
C THR A 249 0.30 -29.53 -19.91
N ALA A 250 0.11 -28.39 -20.58
CA ALA A 250 1.05 -27.28 -20.47
C ALA A 250 1.09 -26.73 -19.03
N LEU A 251 2.31 -26.57 -18.49
CA LEU A 251 2.54 -26.08 -17.13
C LEU A 251 2.58 -24.54 -17.09
N PRO A 252 2.04 -23.93 -16.02
CA PRO A 252 2.16 -22.50 -15.79
C PRO A 252 3.60 -22.12 -15.43
N ASP A 253 3.99 -20.90 -15.78
CA ASP A 253 5.27 -20.35 -15.32
C ASP A 253 5.14 -19.97 -13.83
N PRO A 254 5.96 -20.57 -12.93
CA PRO A 254 5.89 -20.27 -11.50
C PRO A 254 6.22 -18.80 -11.18
N HIS A 255 6.92 -18.06 -12.04
CA HIS A 255 7.23 -16.65 -11.81
C HIS A 255 6.11 -15.70 -12.29
N CYS A 256 5.05 -16.24 -12.89
CA CYS A 256 3.96 -15.43 -13.42
C CYS A 256 3.08 -14.86 -12.29
N PHE A 257 3.12 -13.54 -12.10
CA PHE A 257 2.47 -12.88 -10.96
C PHE A 257 0.95 -13.09 -10.92
N TRP A 258 0.24 -12.98 -12.04
CA TRP A 258 -1.23 -13.16 -12.03
C TRP A 258 -1.62 -14.62 -11.73
N TYR A 259 -0.82 -15.59 -12.15
CA TYR A 259 -1.04 -16.99 -11.79
C TYR A 259 -0.85 -17.21 -10.29
N GLN A 260 0.22 -16.65 -9.70
CA GLN A 260 0.43 -16.70 -8.26
C GLN A 260 -0.72 -16.01 -7.50
N LEU A 261 -1.25 -14.88 -7.98
CA LEU A 261 -2.41 -14.21 -7.39
C LEU A 261 -3.67 -15.10 -7.42
N LEU A 262 -3.94 -15.78 -8.53
CA LEU A 262 -5.04 -16.75 -8.58
C LEU A 262 -4.86 -17.87 -7.57
N GLN A 263 -3.64 -18.38 -7.41
CA GLN A 263 -3.34 -19.43 -6.43
C GLN A 263 -3.56 -18.94 -5.00
N CYS A 264 -3.17 -17.71 -4.67
CA CYS A 264 -3.49 -17.10 -3.37
C CYS A 264 -5.00 -16.98 -3.12
N TRP A 265 -5.79 -16.69 -4.14
CA TRP A 265 -7.21 -16.37 -3.98
C TRP A 265 -8.12 -17.60 -3.93
N ILE A 266 -7.91 -18.56 -4.83
CA ILE A 266 -8.82 -19.70 -5.06
C ILE A 266 -8.11 -21.06 -5.16
N GLY A 267 -6.80 -21.09 -4.92
CA GLY A 267 -5.95 -22.28 -5.09
C GLY A 267 -5.06 -22.55 -3.87
N ASP A 268 -3.76 -22.75 -4.11
CA ASP A 268 -2.76 -23.01 -3.08
C ASP A 268 -1.89 -21.74 -2.82
N PRO A 269 -2.10 -21.03 -1.69
CA PRO A 269 -1.33 -19.83 -1.37
C PRO A 269 0.18 -20.05 -1.24
N THR A 270 0.64 -21.28 -1.03
CA THR A 270 2.07 -21.59 -0.90
C THR A 270 2.83 -21.47 -2.21
N MET A 271 2.13 -21.39 -3.34
CA MET A 271 2.73 -21.21 -4.67
C MET A 271 3.16 -19.76 -4.94
N ALA A 272 2.78 -18.79 -4.09
CA ALA A 272 3.10 -17.38 -4.30
C ALA A 272 4.43 -16.97 -3.66
N HIS A 273 5.23 -16.24 -4.43
CA HIS A 273 6.52 -15.68 -4.03
C HIS A 273 6.35 -14.17 -3.85
N LEU A 274 5.67 -13.77 -2.76
CA LEU A 274 5.27 -12.38 -2.53
C LEU A 274 6.46 -11.41 -2.48
N GLN A 275 7.67 -11.86 -2.15
CA GLN A 275 8.86 -11.00 -2.14
C GLN A 275 9.23 -10.42 -3.52
N ASP A 276 8.76 -11.04 -4.61
CA ASP A 276 9.05 -10.63 -5.98
C ASP A 276 7.98 -9.68 -6.55
N TRP A 277 6.89 -9.45 -5.80
CA TRP A 277 5.76 -8.65 -6.26
C TRP A 277 5.99 -7.15 -6.04
N PRO A 278 5.30 -6.28 -6.80
CA PRO A 278 5.30 -4.84 -6.55
C PRO A 278 4.78 -4.50 -5.15
N VAL A 279 5.56 -3.71 -4.39
CA VAL A 279 5.26 -3.36 -2.98
C VAL A 279 3.99 -2.51 -2.85
N ASP A 280 3.72 -1.63 -3.81
CA ASP A 280 2.50 -0.84 -3.90
C ASP A 280 1.25 -1.71 -4.05
N PHE A 281 1.33 -2.75 -4.89
CA PHE A 281 0.25 -3.72 -5.05
C PHE A 281 0.04 -4.55 -3.78
N LEU A 282 1.12 -5.03 -3.16
CA LEU A 282 1.06 -5.78 -1.90
C LEU A 282 0.47 -4.94 -0.77
N TRP A 283 0.83 -3.65 -0.69
CA TRP A 283 0.22 -2.71 0.25
C TRP A 283 -1.30 -2.63 0.05
N MET A 284 -1.78 -2.46 -1.18
CA MET A 284 -3.22 -2.41 -1.45
C MET A 284 -3.92 -3.74 -1.11
N LEU A 285 -3.29 -4.88 -1.37
CA LEU A 285 -3.81 -6.18 -0.96
C LEU A 285 -3.85 -6.35 0.56
N SER A 286 -2.85 -5.86 1.29
CA SER A 286 -2.85 -5.87 2.76
C SER A 286 -4.03 -5.09 3.35
N LEU A 287 -4.52 -4.06 2.66
CA LEU A 287 -5.67 -3.26 3.08
C LEU A 287 -7.01 -3.93 2.79
N TYR A 288 -7.23 -4.42 1.57
CA TYR A 288 -8.53 -4.96 1.12
C TYR A 288 -8.68 -6.48 1.27
N GLY A 289 -7.57 -7.22 1.41
CA GLY A 289 -7.53 -8.67 1.50
C GLY A 289 -6.61 -9.17 2.63
N PRO A 290 -6.83 -8.75 3.89
CA PRO A 290 -5.92 -9.00 5.00
C PRO A 290 -5.68 -10.48 5.31
N GLN A 291 -6.62 -11.37 4.95
CA GLN A 291 -6.45 -12.81 5.13
C GLN A 291 -5.33 -13.43 4.27
N PHE A 292 -4.93 -12.75 3.19
CA PHE A 292 -3.96 -13.29 2.23
C PHE A 292 -2.53 -12.80 2.51
N VAL A 293 -2.38 -11.66 3.19
CA VAL A 293 -1.12 -10.95 3.29
C VAL A 293 -0.93 -10.40 4.71
N PRO A 294 0.22 -10.62 5.37
CA PRO A 294 0.52 -10.00 6.67
C PRO A 294 0.37 -8.48 6.61
N GLU A 295 -0.61 -7.95 7.35
CA GLU A 295 -1.08 -6.56 7.22
C GLU A 295 0.05 -5.53 7.43
N ASP A 296 0.90 -5.67 8.47
CA ASP A 296 1.87 -4.61 8.80
C ASP A 296 3.16 -4.64 7.96
N ILE A 297 3.57 -5.80 7.41
CA ILE A 297 4.90 -5.94 6.77
C ILE A 297 4.99 -5.09 5.50
N TYR A 298 3.99 -5.21 4.62
CA TYR A 298 4.02 -4.54 3.32
C TYR A 298 3.57 -3.09 3.41
N ILE A 299 2.71 -2.73 4.37
CA ILE A 299 2.45 -1.33 4.72
C ILE A 299 3.77 -0.66 5.15
N MET A 300 4.57 -1.33 5.98
CA MET A 300 5.86 -0.79 6.43
C MET A 300 6.85 -0.66 5.27
N GLN A 301 7.01 -1.70 4.45
CA GLN A 301 7.87 -1.63 3.27
C GLN A 301 7.46 -0.51 2.31
N TRP A 302 6.15 -0.30 2.12
CA TRP A 302 5.65 0.77 1.28
C TRP A 302 5.94 2.16 1.86
N CYS A 303 5.78 2.35 3.18
CA CYS A 303 6.20 3.59 3.85
C CYS A 303 7.68 3.88 3.60
N ASP A 304 8.55 2.88 3.76
CA ASP A 304 9.99 3.06 3.57
C ASP A 304 10.34 3.39 2.10
N GLU A 305 9.62 2.83 1.13
CA GLU A 305 9.77 3.18 -0.29
C GLU A 305 9.30 4.61 -0.59
N LEU A 306 8.18 5.05 0.00
CA LEU A 306 7.69 6.43 -0.12
C LEU A 306 8.68 7.44 0.49
N GLU A 307 9.27 7.11 1.64
CA GLU A 307 10.32 7.91 2.27
C GLU A 307 11.55 8.06 1.35
N LYS A 308 12.01 6.97 0.72
CA LYS A 308 13.13 7.00 -0.26
C LYS A 308 12.80 7.80 -1.53
N MET A 309 11.53 7.85 -1.92
CA MET A 309 11.04 8.68 -3.04
C MET A 309 10.90 10.16 -2.67
N GLY A 310 11.07 10.54 -1.39
CA GLY A 310 10.86 11.90 -0.92
C GLY A 310 9.39 12.28 -0.77
N MET A 311 8.48 11.29 -0.68
CA MET A 311 7.05 11.49 -0.50
C MET A 311 6.66 11.29 0.96
N VAL A 312 7.27 12.07 1.86
CA VAL A 312 7.20 11.85 3.30
C VAL A 312 5.79 12.07 3.84
N GLU A 313 5.05 13.08 3.36
CA GLU A 313 3.67 13.32 3.79
C GLU A 313 2.78 12.10 3.45
N TRP A 314 2.95 11.53 2.27
CA TRP A 314 2.24 10.31 1.89
C TRP A 314 2.69 9.09 2.68
N SER A 315 3.98 8.99 3.02
CA SER A 315 4.46 7.94 3.93
C SER A 315 3.82 8.06 5.30
N ILE A 316 3.59 9.27 5.82
CA ILE A 316 2.87 9.50 7.08
C ILE A 316 1.43 9.04 6.94
N PHE A 317 0.75 9.40 5.86
CA PHE A 317 -0.62 8.95 5.59
C PHE A 317 -0.72 7.41 5.53
N VAL A 318 0.15 6.73 4.78
CA VAL A 318 0.15 5.25 4.71
C VAL A 318 0.47 4.63 6.07
N SER A 319 1.33 5.26 6.88
CA SER A 319 1.68 4.76 8.22
C SER A 319 0.50 4.73 9.20
N LEU A 320 -0.56 5.51 8.94
CA LEU A 320 -1.79 5.48 9.75
C LEU A 320 -2.54 4.15 9.62
N SER A 321 -2.31 3.39 8.54
CA SER A 321 -2.89 2.05 8.36
C SER A 321 -2.16 0.94 9.13
N LEU A 322 -1.02 1.24 9.76
CA LEU A 322 -0.29 0.27 10.60
C LEU A 322 -1.03 0.01 11.91
N LYS A 323 -1.22 -1.26 12.28
CA LYS A 323 -2.01 -1.58 13.48
C LYS A 323 -1.24 -1.42 14.78
N LYS A 324 0.06 -1.72 14.77
CA LYS A 324 0.88 -1.78 15.99
C LYS A 324 1.91 -0.67 16.11
N THR A 325 2.51 -0.26 14.99
CA THR A 325 3.70 0.60 14.96
C THR A 325 3.45 1.97 14.32
N ALA A 326 2.18 2.33 14.09
CA ALA A 326 1.81 3.62 13.49
C ALA A 326 2.41 4.81 14.27
N THR A 327 2.28 4.79 15.60
CA THR A 327 2.77 5.87 16.47
C THR A 327 4.28 6.06 16.35
N GLU A 328 5.05 4.99 16.48
CA GLU A 328 6.51 5.03 16.40
C GLU A 328 6.98 5.48 15.02
N LYS A 329 6.37 4.92 13.95
CA LYS A 329 6.76 5.26 12.58
C LYS A 329 6.41 6.71 12.23
N ILE A 330 5.23 7.19 12.60
CA ILE A 330 4.82 8.59 12.32
C ILE A 330 5.69 9.57 13.10
N LYS A 331 5.98 9.31 14.39
CA LYS A 331 6.93 10.16 15.14
C LYS A 331 8.31 10.18 14.51
N HIS A 332 8.79 9.03 14.04
CA HIS A 332 10.07 8.95 13.31
C HIS A 332 10.03 9.78 12.02
N LEU A 333 8.99 9.62 11.19
CA LEU A 333 8.84 10.37 9.93
C LEU A 333 8.72 11.88 10.15
N LEU A 334 7.95 12.31 11.15
CA LEU A 334 7.83 13.72 11.50
C LEU A 334 9.19 14.31 11.92
N ARG A 335 9.98 13.56 12.69
CA ARG A 335 11.27 14.02 13.23
C ARG A 335 12.41 14.00 12.22
N HIS A 336 12.45 12.98 11.37
CA HIS A 336 13.59 12.68 10.50
C HIS A 336 13.31 12.88 9.02
N GLY A 337 12.05 12.84 8.60
CA GLY A 337 11.66 13.03 7.22
C GLY A 337 11.69 14.50 6.77
N GLU A 338 11.91 14.69 5.48
CA GLU A 338 11.82 15.99 4.81
C GLU A 338 10.40 16.18 4.28
N TRP A 339 9.54 16.79 5.09
CA TRP A 339 8.18 17.20 4.72
C TRP A 339 8.06 18.73 4.77
N GLU A 340 7.18 19.29 3.93
CA GLU A 340 6.99 20.73 3.76
C GLU A 340 5.53 21.16 3.98
N ASP A 341 4.56 20.30 3.68
CA ASP A 341 3.13 20.65 3.69
C ASP A 341 2.48 20.39 5.06
N GLU A 342 2.72 21.31 6.00
CA GLU A 342 2.12 21.29 7.34
C GLU A 342 0.59 21.23 7.29
N GLN A 343 -0.02 22.02 6.40
CA GLN A 343 -1.47 22.13 6.29
C GLN A 343 -2.08 20.78 5.89
N LYS A 344 -1.46 20.08 4.95
CA LYS A 344 -1.88 18.73 4.56
C LYS A 344 -1.79 17.74 5.72
N LEU A 345 -0.73 17.78 6.53
CA LEU A 345 -0.60 16.88 7.68
C LEU A 345 -1.71 17.12 8.72
N ILE A 346 -1.98 18.37 9.06
CA ILE A 346 -2.93 18.72 10.13
C ILE A 346 -4.37 18.65 9.64
N GLU A 347 -4.69 19.25 8.49
CA GLU A 347 -6.07 19.41 8.02
C GLU A 347 -6.57 18.21 7.22
N GLN A 348 -5.73 17.63 6.36
CA GLN A 348 -6.15 16.50 5.53
C GLN A 348 -5.94 15.18 6.26
N PHE A 349 -4.71 14.94 6.74
CA PHE A 349 -4.37 13.68 7.41
C PHE A 349 -4.70 13.64 8.90
N GLN A 350 -5.22 14.74 9.46
CA GLN A 350 -5.66 14.83 10.86
C GLN A 350 -4.56 14.42 11.84
N ILE A 351 -3.28 14.65 11.50
CA ILE A 351 -2.16 14.43 12.41
C ILE A 351 -2.26 15.46 13.54
N PRO A 352 -2.15 15.04 14.81
CA PRO A 352 -2.27 15.96 15.94
C PRO A 352 -1.31 17.15 15.80
N LYS A 353 -1.86 18.38 15.80
CA LYS A 353 -1.09 19.62 15.71
C LYS A 353 0.13 19.59 16.63
N LYS A 354 -0.10 19.21 17.90
CA LYS A 354 0.96 19.07 18.91
C LYS A 354 2.16 18.24 18.43
N TRP A 355 1.95 17.13 17.73
CA TRP A 355 3.05 16.26 17.26
C TRP A 355 3.85 16.91 16.14
N VAL A 356 3.19 17.62 15.23
CA VAL A 356 3.83 18.35 14.14
C VAL A 356 4.72 19.45 14.70
N PHE A 357 4.21 20.23 15.65
CA PHE A 357 4.96 21.32 16.29
C PHE A 357 6.10 20.83 17.20
N ILE A 358 5.94 19.68 17.88
CA ILE A 358 7.06 19.00 18.57
C ILE A 358 8.18 18.67 17.60
N ALA A 359 7.85 18.12 16.43
CA ALA A 359 8.87 17.73 15.47
C ALA A 359 9.62 18.94 14.90
N LYS A 360 8.89 20.04 14.59
CA LYS A 360 9.47 21.31 14.15
C LYS A 360 10.36 21.95 15.22
N SER A 361 9.90 22.01 16.47
CA SER A 361 10.69 22.61 17.56
C SER A 361 11.99 21.85 17.79
N LEU A 362 11.95 20.52 17.80
CA LEU A 362 13.16 19.72 17.93
C LEU A 362 14.09 19.90 16.72
N ARG A 363 13.58 20.16 15.51
CA ARG A 363 14.42 20.43 14.32
C ARG A 363 15.11 21.77 14.43
N ALA A 364 14.37 22.80 14.84
CA ALA A 364 14.92 24.13 15.12
C ALA A 364 16.00 24.09 16.22
N HIS A 365 15.78 23.28 17.26
CA HIS A 365 16.78 23.02 18.30
C HIS A 365 18.08 22.44 17.74
N ASP A 366 18.00 21.42 16.87
CA ASP A 366 19.18 20.82 16.23
C ASP A 366 19.93 21.84 15.35
N ASP A 367 19.20 22.76 14.72
CA ASP A 367 19.71 23.82 13.85
C ASP A 367 20.19 25.07 14.64
N TRP A 368 20.14 25.02 15.99
CA TRP A 368 20.48 26.12 16.90
C TRP A 368 19.61 27.38 16.72
N ASP A 369 18.42 27.22 16.14
CA ASP A 369 17.43 28.28 15.97
C ASP A 369 16.41 28.26 17.10
N PHE A 370 16.81 28.81 18.24
CA PHE A 370 16.01 28.83 19.46
C PHE A 370 14.76 29.75 19.38
N GLU A 371 14.73 30.70 18.44
CA GLU A 371 13.56 31.58 18.22
C GLU A 371 12.44 30.75 17.59
N THR A 372 12.75 30.08 16.48
CA THR A 372 11.82 29.15 15.83
C THR A 372 11.45 27.98 16.74
N GLU A 373 12.37 27.47 17.58
CA GLU A 373 12.04 26.45 18.59
C GLU A 373 10.95 26.93 19.56
N TYR A 374 11.12 28.13 20.12
CA TYR A 374 10.18 28.72 21.07
C TYR A 374 8.80 28.94 20.44
N GLU A 375 8.75 29.55 19.26
CA GLU A 375 7.49 29.80 18.53
C GLU A 375 6.73 28.48 18.30
N ASN A 376 7.41 27.43 17.81
CA ASN A 376 6.79 26.13 17.59
C ASN A 376 6.32 25.46 18.90
N LEU A 377 7.06 25.59 20.01
CA LEU A 377 6.63 25.03 21.31
C LEU A 377 5.36 25.72 21.84
N ILE A 378 5.27 27.05 21.66
CA ILE A 378 4.08 27.82 22.00
C ILE A 378 2.88 27.37 21.14
N GLU A 379 3.06 27.27 19.83
CA GLU A 379 2.00 26.83 18.91
C GLU A 379 1.56 25.37 19.14
N GLY A 380 2.48 24.52 19.62
CA GLY A 380 2.21 23.14 20.03
C GLY A 380 1.59 23.00 21.42
N GLY A 381 1.42 24.09 22.17
CA GLY A 381 0.87 24.09 23.53
C GLY A 381 1.79 23.47 24.59
N LEU A 382 3.09 23.39 24.32
CA LEU A 382 4.12 22.88 25.22
C LEU A 382 4.73 24.02 26.04
N LEU A 383 3.93 24.57 26.95
CA LEU A 383 4.26 25.80 27.68
C LEU A 383 5.46 25.64 28.61
N ASP A 384 5.63 24.47 29.25
CA ASP A 384 6.77 24.23 30.13
C ASP A 384 8.08 24.13 29.35
N GLU A 385 8.08 23.42 28.23
CA GLU A 385 9.24 23.33 27.33
C GLU A 385 9.54 24.70 26.70
N ALA A 386 8.52 25.45 26.28
CA ALA A 386 8.68 26.82 25.78
C ALA A 386 9.32 27.73 26.83
N MET A 387 8.88 27.66 28.09
CA MET A 387 9.48 28.41 29.20
C MET A 387 10.95 28.02 29.39
N MET A 388 11.27 26.74 29.29
CA MET A 388 12.65 26.27 29.39
C MET A 388 13.53 26.77 28.25
N ALA A 389 13.02 26.80 27.02
CA ALA A 389 13.73 27.36 25.87
C ALA A 389 13.96 28.87 26.04
N LEU A 390 12.93 29.59 26.51
CA LEU A 390 12.98 31.02 26.81
C LEU A 390 14.07 31.34 27.84
N LEU A 391 14.09 30.62 28.97
CA LEU A 391 15.02 30.86 30.08
C LEU A 391 16.46 30.45 29.76
N ASN A 392 16.67 29.34 29.04
CA ASN A 392 18.02 28.80 28.82
C ASN A 392 18.72 29.35 27.57
N PHE A 393 17.97 29.84 26.58
CA PHE A 393 18.54 30.23 25.29
C PHE A 393 18.17 31.66 24.88
N LEU A 394 16.87 32.00 24.80
CA LEU A 394 16.43 33.29 24.26
C LEU A 394 16.78 34.47 25.16
N LEU A 395 16.33 34.46 26.42
CA LEU A 395 16.60 35.56 27.35
C LEU A 395 18.11 35.76 27.57
N PRO A 396 18.94 34.70 27.73
CA PRO A 396 20.40 34.85 27.80
C PRO A 396 21.02 35.43 26.51
N LYS A 397 20.56 35.01 25.32
CA LYS A 397 21.05 35.53 24.02
C LYS A 397 20.84 37.04 23.90
N HIS A 398 19.71 37.54 24.42
CA HIS A 398 19.37 38.96 24.44
C HIS A 398 19.74 39.66 25.76
N PHE A 399 20.48 39.00 26.65
CA PHE A 399 20.94 39.59 27.91
C PHE A 399 22.15 40.50 27.67
N TYR A 400 21.89 41.63 27.00
CA TYR A 400 22.79 42.76 26.93
C TYR A 400 22.00 43.98 27.37
N SER A 401 22.55 44.78 28.29
CA SER A 401 21.91 45.95 28.92
C SER A 401 21.59 47.11 27.96
N THR A 402 21.38 46.83 26.68
CA THR A 402 20.86 47.75 25.68
C THR A 402 19.32 47.83 25.79
N PRO A 403 18.72 49.02 25.66
CA PRO A 403 17.26 49.17 25.70
C PRO A 403 16.51 48.34 24.64
N THR A 404 17.13 48.11 23.48
CA THR A 404 16.56 47.31 22.39
C THR A 404 16.48 45.83 22.76
N ALA A 405 17.55 45.23 23.28
CA ALA A 405 17.56 43.82 23.65
C ALA A 405 16.61 43.52 24.83
N LEU A 406 16.53 44.42 25.82
CA LEU A 406 15.55 44.32 26.92
C LEU A 406 14.11 44.37 26.42
N ARG A 407 13.82 45.20 25.40
CA ARG A 407 12.49 45.25 24.77
C ARG A 407 12.19 43.98 23.99
N THR A 408 13.15 43.43 23.24
CA THR A 408 12.99 42.15 22.54
C THR A 408 12.72 41.00 23.52
N SER A 409 13.48 40.91 24.61
CA SER A 409 13.22 39.93 25.68
C SER A 409 11.82 40.10 26.30
N LEU A 410 11.38 41.35 26.52
CA LEU A 410 10.04 41.63 27.02
C LEU A 410 8.96 41.21 26.00
N THR A 411 9.19 41.39 24.69
CA THR A 411 8.28 40.92 23.64
C THR A 411 8.06 39.42 23.73
N TYR A 412 9.13 38.61 23.81
CA TYR A 412 9.00 37.16 23.97
C TYR A 412 8.24 36.78 25.26
N ILE A 413 8.48 37.48 26.37
CA ILE A 413 7.73 37.24 27.62
C ILE A 413 6.24 37.61 27.46
N MET A 414 5.93 38.68 26.72
CA MET A 414 4.56 39.12 26.46
C MET A 414 3.81 38.24 25.46
N GLU A 415 4.51 37.59 24.55
CA GLU A 415 3.94 36.64 23.57
C GLU A 415 3.67 35.25 24.16
N PHE A 416 4.20 34.96 25.36
CA PHE A 416 3.92 33.71 26.05
C PHE A 416 2.41 33.56 26.36
N THR A 417 1.80 32.45 25.95
CA THR A 417 0.32 32.30 25.96
C THR A 417 -0.29 32.38 27.36
N ASP A 418 0.37 31.83 28.39
CA ASP A 418 -0.11 31.87 29.77
C ASP A 418 0.51 33.04 30.55
N GLN A 419 -0.09 34.22 30.40
CA GLN A 419 0.33 35.44 31.12
C GLN A 419 -0.01 35.42 32.62
N GLU A 420 -0.80 34.45 33.09
CA GLU A 420 -1.21 34.36 34.49
C GLU A 420 -0.21 33.56 35.35
N ARG A 421 0.66 32.78 34.70
CA ARG A 421 1.74 32.02 35.32
C ARG A 421 2.67 32.92 36.14
N GLU A 422 3.01 32.48 37.36
CA GLU A 422 3.73 33.30 38.34
C GLU A 422 5.15 33.69 37.86
N ASP A 423 5.84 32.78 37.17
CA ASP A 423 7.17 33.03 36.61
C ASP A 423 7.15 34.03 35.44
N VAL A 424 6.15 33.96 34.55
CA VAL A 424 5.93 34.94 33.47
C VAL A 424 5.69 36.34 34.04
N LYS A 425 4.82 36.45 35.05
CA LYS A 425 4.55 37.71 35.76
C LYS A 425 5.82 38.29 36.38
N LEU A 426 6.60 37.44 37.08
CA LEU A 426 7.86 37.85 37.68
C LEU A 426 8.87 38.33 36.62
N LEU A 427 9.05 37.59 35.53
CA LEU A 427 9.93 37.99 34.42
C LEU A 427 9.50 39.33 33.80
N LYS A 428 8.19 39.53 33.60
CA LYS A 428 7.64 40.79 33.09
C LYS A 428 7.93 41.96 34.03
N GLU A 429 7.74 41.78 35.33
CA GLU A 429 8.08 42.79 36.35
C GLU A 429 9.57 43.15 36.31
N ILE A 430 10.45 42.15 36.20
CA ILE A 430 11.90 42.36 36.11
C ILE A 430 12.28 43.19 34.88
N TYR A 431 11.84 42.76 33.70
CA TYR A 431 12.23 43.44 32.45
C TYR A 431 11.61 44.84 32.35
N MET A 432 10.38 45.03 32.84
CA MET A 432 9.77 46.37 32.95
C MET A 432 10.53 47.27 33.92
N TYR A 433 10.98 46.76 35.07
CA TYR A 433 11.82 47.52 36.00
C TYR A 433 13.15 47.93 35.35
N LEU A 434 13.81 47.01 34.64
CA LEU A 434 15.09 47.27 33.96
C LEU A 434 14.97 48.32 32.83
N ILE A 435 13.77 48.51 32.28
CA ILE A 435 13.45 49.51 31.25
C ILE A 435 13.01 50.85 31.89
N ASN A 436 12.09 50.84 32.85
CA ASN A 436 11.40 52.03 33.36
C ASN A 436 12.05 52.66 34.61
N GLN A 437 12.94 51.94 35.32
CA GLN A 437 13.67 52.43 36.49
C GLN A 437 12.82 52.87 37.69
N ASP A 438 11.75 52.13 37.99
CA ASP A 438 10.86 52.44 39.13
C ASP A 438 11.49 52.02 40.47
N LYS A 439 12.02 52.99 41.24
CA LYS A 439 12.87 52.74 42.42
C LYS A 439 12.14 52.14 43.63
N GLU A 440 10.80 52.22 43.70
CA GLU A 440 10.04 51.88 44.92
C GLU A 440 9.94 50.37 45.22
N LYS A 441 10.25 49.48 44.25
CA LYS A 441 10.06 48.01 44.40
C LYS A 441 11.34 47.17 44.36
N LYS A 442 12.52 47.81 44.46
CA LYS A 442 13.82 47.16 44.22
C LYS A 442 14.10 45.95 45.14
N GLU A 443 13.93 46.11 46.44
CA GLU A 443 14.29 45.07 47.43
C GLU A 443 13.33 43.87 47.40
N GLU A 444 12.03 44.12 47.22
CA GLU A 444 11.03 43.07 47.09
C GLU A 444 11.24 42.24 45.82
N LEU A 445 11.57 42.90 44.70
CA LEU A 445 11.84 42.24 43.44
C LEU A 445 13.09 41.34 43.51
N ILE A 446 14.20 41.83 44.09
CA ILE A 446 15.41 41.02 44.26
C ILE A 446 15.10 39.75 45.04
N LYS A 447 14.33 39.85 46.13
CA LYS A 447 13.97 38.69 46.95
C LYS A 447 13.16 37.64 46.16
N LYS A 448 12.16 38.08 45.39
CA LYS A 448 11.37 37.18 44.52
C LYS A 448 12.23 36.49 43.46
N VAL A 449 13.19 37.20 42.87
CA VAL A 449 14.11 36.61 41.88
C VAL A 449 15.08 35.62 42.54
N GLU A 450 15.57 35.90 43.74
CA GLU A 450 16.43 34.97 44.50
C GLU A 450 15.66 33.67 44.84
N GLU A 451 14.41 33.78 45.29
CA GLU A 451 13.53 32.63 45.54
C GLU A 451 13.30 31.80 44.27
N TYR A 452 13.00 32.45 43.13
CA TYR A 452 12.82 31.76 41.85
C TYR A 452 14.12 31.14 41.32
N SER A 453 15.27 31.81 41.52
CA SER A 453 16.57 31.27 41.11
C SER A 453 16.91 29.96 41.82
N ASN A 454 16.53 29.82 43.09
CA ASN A 454 16.76 28.58 43.85
C ASN A 454 15.99 27.39 43.28
N LEU A 455 14.81 27.63 42.69
CA LEU A 455 14.03 26.61 42.00
C LEU A 455 14.68 26.17 40.67
N LEU A 456 15.50 27.04 40.08
CA LEU A 456 16.21 26.82 38.81
C LEU A 456 17.66 26.32 38.98
N ASN A 457 18.10 26.00 40.21
CA ASN A 457 19.48 25.56 40.51
C ASN A 457 19.93 24.34 39.67
N SER A 458 19.01 23.51 39.21
CA SER A 458 19.29 22.35 38.34
C SER A 458 19.52 22.71 36.87
N TYR A 459 19.30 23.96 36.46
CA TYR A 459 19.40 24.46 35.09
C TYR A 459 20.42 25.60 35.00
N PRO A 460 21.69 25.31 34.64
CA PRO A 460 22.80 26.26 34.77
C PRO A 460 22.60 27.58 34.03
N ASN A 461 22.06 27.55 32.81
CA ASN A 461 21.87 28.77 32.00
C ASN A 461 20.74 29.64 32.56
N ALA A 462 19.60 29.03 32.91
CA ALA A 462 18.49 29.73 33.55
C ALA A 462 18.87 30.32 34.92
N TYR A 463 19.62 29.58 35.74
CA TYR A 463 20.15 30.07 37.01
C TYR A 463 21.09 31.26 36.82
N GLN A 464 22.04 31.14 35.88
CA GLN A 464 22.98 32.22 35.58
C GLN A 464 22.26 33.48 35.08
N LEU A 465 21.21 33.33 34.26
CA LEU A 465 20.36 34.43 33.85
C LEU A 465 19.74 35.14 35.05
N MET A 466 19.17 34.40 36.01
CA MET A 466 18.58 35.00 37.22
C MET A 466 19.63 35.75 38.04
N MET A 467 20.83 35.19 38.20
CA MET A 467 21.93 35.86 38.89
C MET A 467 22.37 37.14 38.18
N ASN A 468 22.45 37.10 36.86
CA ASN A 468 22.77 38.28 36.05
C ASN A 468 21.67 39.35 36.15
N LEU A 469 20.39 38.96 36.17
CA LEU A 469 19.26 39.88 36.38
C LEU A 469 19.32 40.54 37.76
N ILE A 470 19.62 39.78 38.82
CA ILE A 470 19.83 40.33 40.18
C ILE A 470 20.96 41.34 40.17
N GLU A 471 22.10 41.02 39.53
CA GLU A 471 23.23 41.94 39.45
C GLU A 471 22.89 43.21 38.66
N ALA A 472 22.13 43.10 37.57
CA ALA A 472 21.69 44.23 36.77
C ALA A 472 20.73 45.16 37.56
N ILE A 473 19.80 44.59 38.32
CA ILE A 473 18.92 45.33 39.24
C ILE A 473 19.76 46.03 40.32
N LYS A 474 20.81 45.38 40.84
CA LYS A 474 21.72 45.95 41.85
C LYS A 474 22.56 47.11 41.27
N LYS A 475 23.13 46.95 40.07
CA LYS A 475 24.08 47.89 39.41
C LYS A 475 23.45 49.15 38.82
N LYS A 476 22.21 49.12 38.32
CA LYS A 476 21.52 50.34 37.85
C LYS A 476 21.03 51.16 39.06
N VAL A 477 21.90 52.05 39.57
CA VAL A 477 21.62 53.08 40.60
C VAL A 477 21.69 54.46 40.00
#